data_AF-A0A0C9Z6L8-F1
#
_entry.id   AF-A0A0C9Z6L8-F1
#
_cell.length_a   1.000
_cell.length_b   1.000
_cell.length_c   1.000
_cell.angle_alpha   90.00
_cell.angle_beta   90.00
_cell.angle_gamma   90.00
#
_symmetry.space_group_name_H-M   'P 1'
#
loop_
_entity.id
_entity.type
_entity.pdbx_description
1 polymer ?
#
loop_
_entity_poly.entity_id
_entity_poly.type
_entity_poly.pdbx_seq_one_letter_code
_entity_poly.pdbx_strand_id
1 'polypeptide(L)'
;MRGVCERASKTQVCAESILILHLVCVGMERHGSLPKLLHTSLEDYHTQDSLVYEEVFFDFGTVEKFVQWRKQVGLLGTRLTAGNFRWKIIFITVHSKVNRRDLFAGKDESGGDVAMEVEDFMNCIFIPTLDKVVYASTLFMLTCGHLVAFEESYMAMKKAIMHLRPEYTIMFTAPDFISAVAKVFVVTYSIQVLIQGHDLLAIFQDLLNISMDLRMHADVIVFYIRGLLAPKAPFGARSRTLNVTIPPSIVGYRYSWYHTHRRPWGKALPIRCPKCGAIRPWSRSKRAQEGSHAKARAMAASECEEEVTNAKAQVSTCLGCRSEVRTEPLCDAYEIQGDKFSGWIKYTICAAEL
;
A
#
# COMPACT_ATOMS: atom_id res chain seq x y z
N MET A 1 -28.98 15.63 -12.12
CA MET A 1 -28.00 16.19 -11.17
C MET A 1 -28.58 16.12 -9.76
N ARG A 2 -28.17 15.14 -8.95
CA ARG A 2 -28.40 15.16 -7.49
C ARG A 2 -27.04 15.39 -6.85
N GLY A 3 -26.82 16.60 -6.35
CA GLY A 3 -25.54 17.03 -5.78
C GLY A 3 -25.24 16.26 -4.50
N VAL A 4 -24.10 15.56 -4.49
CA VAL A 4 -23.53 14.92 -3.31
C VAL A 4 -22.92 16.01 -2.44
N CYS A 5 -23.75 16.76 -1.74
CA CYS A 5 -23.35 17.78 -0.76
C CYS A 5 -23.57 17.29 0.69
N GLU A 6 -23.56 15.98 0.93
CA GLU A 6 -23.77 15.39 2.26
C GLU A 6 -22.46 15.00 2.98
N ARG A 7 -21.32 14.88 2.28
CA ARG A 7 -20.07 14.41 2.91
C ARG A 7 -19.42 15.49 3.78
N ALA A 8 -19.46 16.74 3.37
CA ALA A 8 -18.85 17.85 4.12
C ALA A 8 -19.60 18.20 5.43
N SER A 9 -20.89 17.85 5.55
CA SER A 9 -21.68 18.18 6.74
C SER A 9 -21.55 17.17 7.89
N LYS A 10 -20.70 16.13 7.74
CA LYS A 10 -20.46 15.09 8.76
C LYS A 10 -19.01 15.04 9.27
N THR A 11 -18.15 15.94 8.80
CA THR A 11 -16.74 15.96 9.22
C THR A 11 -16.64 16.61 10.59
N GLN A 12 -16.39 15.80 11.62
CA GLN A 12 -16.01 16.27 12.94
C GLN A 12 -14.48 16.25 13.02
N VAL A 13 -13.87 17.33 13.54
CA VAL A 13 -12.43 17.37 13.79
C VAL A 13 -12.12 16.39 14.92
N CYS A 14 -11.40 15.32 14.58
CA CYS A 14 -10.91 14.31 15.51
C CYS A 14 -9.55 14.76 16.05
N ALA A 15 -9.47 14.99 17.36
CA ALA A 15 -8.22 15.32 18.06
C ALA A 15 -7.70 14.13 18.89
N GLU A 16 -8.01 12.90 18.46
CA GLU A 16 -7.54 11.68 19.12
C GLU A 16 -6.01 11.56 19.05
N SER A 17 -5.40 10.89 20.03
CA SER A 17 -3.94 10.76 20.12
C SER A 17 -3.35 9.95 18.95
N ILE A 18 -2.28 10.47 18.35
CA ILE A 18 -1.62 9.91 17.16
C ILE A 18 -0.16 9.62 17.45
N LEU A 19 0.26 8.40 17.13
CA LEU A 19 1.67 8.00 17.03
C LEU A 19 2.04 7.85 15.56
N ILE A 20 3.10 8.54 15.14
CA ILE A 20 3.78 8.34 13.87
C ILE A 20 5.16 7.76 14.18
N LEU A 21 5.38 6.50 13.84
CA LEU A 21 6.66 5.82 14.01
C LEU A 21 7.31 5.62 12.64
N HIS A 22 8.54 6.11 12.48
CA HIS A 22 9.31 5.97 11.25
C HIS A 22 10.56 5.12 11.50
N LEU A 23 10.56 3.92 10.94
CA LEU A 23 11.66 2.96 11.01
C LEU A 23 12.47 3.06 9.71
N VAL A 24 13.73 3.45 9.82
CA VAL A 24 14.57 3.81 8.67
C VAL A 24 15.81 2.93 8.64
N CYS A 25 16.05 2.25 7.52
CA CYS A 25 17.31 1.54 7.36
C CYS A 25 18.47 2.55 7.26
N VAL A 26 19.60 2.26 7.89
CA VAL A 26 20.79 3.12 7.78
C VAL A 26 21.21 3.26 6.31
N GLY A 27 21.51 4.50 5.89
CA GLY A 27 21.90 4.82 4.52
C GLY A 27 20.74 5.25 3.61
N MET A 28 19.49 5.20 4.07
CA MET A 28 18.35 5.72 3.32
C MET A 28 18.33 7.26 3.31
N GLU A 29 17.96 7.84 2.17
CA GLU A 29 17.73 9.28 2.02
C GLU A 29 16.45 9.71 2.77
N ARG A 30 16.53 10.86 3.46
CA ARG A 30 15.44 11.39 4.31
C ARG A 30 14.81 12.66 3.78
N HIS A 31 15.40 13.31 2.79
CA HIS A 31 14.85 14.53 2.24
C HIS A 31 13.43 14.33 1.70
N GLY A 32 12.47 15.09 2.25
CA GLY A 32 11.05 14.96 1.88
C GLY A 32 10.37 13.71 2.44
N SER A 33 10.86 13.17 3.56
CA SER A 33 10.28 12.06 4.33
C SER A 33 8.75 12.18 4.46
N LEU A 34 8.02 11.18 3.95
CA LEU A 34 6.56 11.13 4.04
C LEU A 34 6.05 11.13 5.49
N PRO A 35 6.66 10.40 6.44
CA PRO A 35 6.28 10.46 7.85
C PRO A 35 6.42 11.86 8.44
N LYS A 36 7.50 12.57 8.10
CA LYS A 36 7.69 13.95 8.57
C LYS A 36 6.66 14.90 7.96
N LEU A 37 6.33 14.72 6.69
CA LEU A 37 5.27 15.46 6.02
C LEU A 37 3.90 15.20 6.67
N LEU A 38 3.60 13.95 7.01
CA LEU A 38 2.39 13.57 7.75
C LEU A 38 2.31 14.29 9.10
N HIS A 39 3.40 14.25 9.88
CA HIS A 39 3.48 14.93 11.16
C HIS A 39 3.21 16.43 11.01
N THR A 40 3.92 17.11 10.11
CA THR A 40 3.76 18.54 9.89
C THR A 40 2.34 18.92 9.43
N SER A 41 1.67 18.08 8.64
CA SER A 41 0.26 18.33 8.27
C SER A 41 -0.74 18.20 9.42
N LEU A 42 -0.33 17.60 10.54
CA LEU A 42 -1.17 17.37 11.73
C LEU A 42 -0.82 18.33 12.89
N GLU A 43 0.31 19.03 12.86
CA GLU A 43 0.77 19.90 13.94
C GLU A 43 -0.25 20.98 14.31
N ASP A 44 -0.98 21.53 13.33
CA ASP A 44 -2.00 22.56 13.57
C ASP A 44 -3.28 22.03 14.25
N TYR A 45 -3.48 20.71 14.28
CA TYR A 45 -4.67 20.07 14.83
C TYR A 45 -4.44 19.43 16.19
N HIS A 46 -3.19 19.32 16.62
CA HIS A 46 -2.80 18.55 17.81
C HIS A 46 -1.85 19.32 18.71
N THR A 47 -1.94 19.01 20.00
CA THR A 47 -0.91 19.40 20.98
C THR A 47 0.27 18.43 20.93
N GLN A 48 1.41 18.84 21.51
CA GLN A 48 2.60 17.99 21.64
C GLN A 48 2.33 16.66 22.36
N ASP A 49 1.36 16.62 23.28
CA ASP A 49 1.00 15.40 24.02
C ASP A 49 0.10 14.45 23.20
N SER A 50 -0.61 14.99 22.21
CA SER A 50 -1.56 14.24 21.38
C SER A 50 -0.99 13.81 20.02
N LEU A 51 0.16 14.32 19.61
CA LEU A 51 0.84 13.94 18.36
C LEU A 51 2.31 13.64 18.65
N VAL A 52 2.66 12.36 18.57
CA VAL A 52 4.02 11.87 18.82
C VAL A 52 4.64 11.40 17.52
N TYR A 53 5.81 11.93 17.18
CA TYR A 53 6.63 11.47 16.06
C TYR A 53 7.98 10.94 16.55
N GLU A 54 8.29 9.70 16.19
CA GLU A 54 9.53 9.02 16.54
C GLU A 54 10.19 8.50 15.25
N GLU A 55 11.40 8.98 14.96
CA GLU A 55 12.24 8.48 13.87
C GLU A 55 13.36 7.61 14.47
N VAL A 56 13.48 6.38 14.00
CA VAL A 56 14.43 5.40 14.55
C VAL A 56 15.15 4.69 13.42
N PHE A 57 16.48 4.63 13.53
CA PHE A 57 17.33 3.97 12.57
C PHE A 57 17.62 2.53 12.98
N PHE A 58 17.63 1.62 12.02
CA PHE A 58 18.04 0.24 12.22
C PHE A 58 19.18 -0.16 11.29
N ASP A 59 20.06 -1.01 11.83
CA ASP A 59 21.15 -1.67 11.11
C ASP A 59 21.35 -3.05 11.76
N PHE A 60 21.10 -4.11 11.00
CA PHE A 60 21.25 -5.51 11.40
C PHE A 60 22.46 -6.15 10.70
N GLY A 61 23.35 -5.35 10.11
CA GLY A 61 24.47 -5.87 9.33
C GLY A 61 25.51 -6.63 10.16
N THR A 62 25.49 -6.49 11.50
CA THR A 62 26.27 -7.33 12.42
C THR A 62 25.44 -7.71 13.65
N VAL A 63 25.89 -8.75 14.37
CA VAL A 63 25.23 -9.24 15.59
C VAL A 63 25.20 -8.17 16.68
N GLU A 64 26.28 -7.41 16.84
CA GLU A 64 26.44 -6.35 17.83
C GLU A 64 25.44 -5.23 17.58
N LYS A 65 25.30 -4.80 16.31
CA LYS A 65 24.33 -3.79 15.90
C LYS A 65 22.89 -4.26 16.14
N PHE A 66 22.60 -5.53 15.87
CA PHE A 66 21.29 -6.10 16.17
C PHE A 66 21.00 -6.21 17.67
N VAL A 67 21.99 -6.51 18.52
CA VAL A 67 21.84 -6.47 19.98
C VAL A 67 21.57 -5.05 20.47
N GLN A 68 22.27 -4.05 19.91
CA GLN A 68 22.03 -2.65 20.21
C GLN A 68 20.62 -2.21 19.80
N TRP A 69 20.17 -2.59 18.61
CA TRP A 69 18.80 -2.38 18.15
C TRP A 69 17.78 -2.95 19.13
N ARG A 70 17.93 -4.21 19.53
CA ARG A 70 17.03 -4.88 20.48
C ARG A 70 16.90 -4.11 21.80
N LYS A 71 18.02 -3.60 22.32
CA LYS A 71 18.03 -2.80 23.56
C LYS A 71 17.29 -1.46 23.37
N GLN A 72 17.63 -0.73 22.30
CA GLN A 72 17.04 0.58 22.01
C GLN A 72 15.53 0.48 21.78
N VAL A 73 15.11 -0.46 20.94
CA VAL A 73 13.70 -0.65 20.58
C VAL A 73 12.91 -1.36 21.67
N GLY A 74 13.58 -2.13 22.52
CA GLY A 74 12.98 -2.66 23.76
C GLY A 74 12.43 -1.53 24.63
N LEU A 75 13.27 -0.53 24.92
CA LEU A 75 12.91 0.64 25.71
C LEU A 75 11.84 1.50 25.01
N LEU A 76 12.01 1.73 23.70
CA LEU A 76 11.05 2.47 22.90
C LEU A 76 9.67 1.79 22.89
N GLY A 77 9.61 0.49 22.61
CA GLY A 77 8.36 -0.28 22.56
C GLY A 77 7.60 -0.24 23.88
N THR A 78 8.30 -0.35 25.02
CA THR A 78 7.69 -0.17 26.34
C THR A 78 7.09 1.23 26.52
N ARG A 79 7.84 2.29 26.15
CA ARG A 79 7.36 3.69 26.23
C ARG A 79 6.13 3.90 25.34
N LEU A 80 6.18 3.44 24.09
CA LEU A 80 5.09 3.62 23.13
C LEU A 80 3.85 2.80 23.49
N THR A 81 4.02 1.59 24.04
CA THR A 81 2.91 0.75 24.50
C THR A 81 2.23 1.33 25.74
N ALA A 82 2.96 2.04 26.60
CA ALA A 82 2.38 2.78 27.72
C ALA A 82 1.55 3.99 27.24
N GLY A 83 1.82 4.50 26.04
CA GLY A 83 1.02 5.53 25.40
C GLY A 83 -0.32 4.99 24.92
N ASN A 84 -1.41 5.65 25.32
CA ASN A 84 -2.75 5.32 24.86
C ASN A 84 -3.03 6.03 23.52
N PHE A 85 -2.33 5.61 22.47
CA PHE A 85 -2.52 6.16 21.11
C PHE A 85 -3.72 5.51 20.45
N ARG A 86 -4.63 6.35 19.98
CA ARG A 86 -5.75 5.89 19.17
C ARG A 86 -5.29 5.49 17.77
N TRP A 87 -4.55 6.37 17.13
CA TRP A 87 -4.04 6.16 15.78
C TRP A 87 -2.55 5.84 15.87
N LYS A 88 -2.15 4.74 15.23
CA LYS A 88 -0.74 4.33 15.13
C LYS A 88 -0.42 4.18 13.66
N ILE A 89 0.45 5.03 13.14
CA ILE A 89 0.88 5.04 11.75
C ILE A 89 2.36 4.73 11.73
N ILE A 90 2.71 3.58 11.18
CA ILE A 90 4.07 3.07 11.17
C ILE A 90 4.56 3.08 9.73
N PHE A 91 5.74 3.65 9.50
CA PHE A 91 6.40 3.65 8.20
C PHE A 91 7.71 2.88 8.29
N ILE A 92 7.94 1.97 7.36
CA ILE A 92 9.24 1.31 7.18
C ILE A 92 9.83 1.81 5.87
N THR A 93 11.00 2.45 5.94
CA THR A 93 11.75 2.94 4.77
C THR A 93 12.98 2.08 4.58
N VAL A 94 12.97 1.25 3.52
CA VAL A 94 14.03 0.29 3.23
C VAL A 94 14.08 -0.05 1.74
N HIS A 95 15.27 -0.33 1.22
CA HIS A 95 15.43 -0.86 -0.14
C HIS A 95 15.22 -2.38 -0.18
N SER A 96 14.87 -2.89 -1.36
CA SER A 96 14.84 -4.34 -1.64
C SER A 96 15.89 -4.67 -2.70
N LYS A 97 16.53 -5.84 -2.57
CA LYS A 97 17.58 -6.29 -3.49
C LYS A 97 16.96 -7.03 -4.67
N VAL A 98 17.03 -6.42 -5.86
CA VAL A 98 16.43 -6.86 -7.13
C VAL A 98 16.58 -8.37 -7.38
N ASN A 99 17.77 -8.93 -7.18
CA ASN A 99 18.09 -10.30 -7.61
C ASN A 99 17.81 -11.36 -6.55
N ARG A 100 17.67 -10.98 -5.27
CA ARG A 100 17.55 -11.92 -4.15
C ARG A 100 16.20 -11.88 -3.45
N ARG A 101 15.37 -10.87 -3.75
CA ARG A 101 14.02 -10.72 -3.17
C ARG A 101 14.03 -10.35 -1.67
N ASP A 102 15.23 -10.09 -1.15
CA ASP A 102 15.52 -9.72 0.24
C ASP A 102 15.31 -8.23 0.50
N LEU A 103 15.06 -7.89 1.77
CA LEU A 103 15.07 -6.53 2.28
C LEU A 103 16.44 -6.15 2.81
N PHE A 104 16.89 -4.94 2.52
CA PHE A 104 18.14 -4.43 3.05
C PHE A 104 18.07 -4.32 4.58
N ALA A 105 19.03 -4.93 5.26
CA ALA A 105 19.01 -5.06 6.71
C ALA A 105 20.06 -4.15 7.36
N GLY A 106 21.08 -3.71 6.62
CA GLY A 106 22.12 -2.82 7.13
C GLY A 106 23.48 -3.11 6.52
N LYS A 107 24.54 -2.68 7.21
CA LYS A 107 25.92 -2.73 6.70
C LYS A 107 26.78 -3.64 7.55
N ASP A 108 27.54 -4.54 6.92
CA ASP A 108 28.52 -5.36 7.63
C ASP A 108 29.73 -4.53 8.12
N GLU A 109 30.70 -5.17 8.76
CA GLU A 109 31.92 -4.52 9.28
C GLU A 109 32.77 -3.87 8.18
N SER A 110 32.69 -4.38 6.95
CA SER A 110 33.41 -3.85 5.79
C SER A 110 32.63 -2.75 5.04
N GLY A 111 31.42 -2.42 5.49
CA GLY A 111 30.51 -1.51 4.80
C GLY A 111 29.76 -2.14 3.62
N GLY A 112 29.82 -3.46 3.50
CA GLY A 112 29.07 -4.25 2.52
C GLY A 112 27.58 -4.32 2.86
N ASP A 113 26.74 -4.46 1.82
CA ASP A 113 25.30 -4.50 1.97
C ASP A 113 24.80 -5.87 2.46
N VAL A 114 24.15 -5.89 3.62
CA VAL A 114 23.47 -7.07 4.17
C VAL A 114 21.98 -6.99 3.86
N ALA A 115 21.42 -8.09 3.37
CA ALA A 115 19.99 -8.23 3.11
C ALA A 115 19.46 -9.50 3.77
N MET A 116 18.19 -9.49 4.13
CA MET A 116 17.50 -10.57 4.83
C MET A 116 16.20 -10.93 4.12
N GLU A 117 15.80 -12.19 4.25
CA GLU A 117 14.48 -12.62 3.81
C GLU A 117 13.40 -11.81 4.53
N VAL A 118 12.24 -11.63 3.88
CA VAL A 118 11.17 -10.76 4.39
C VAL A 118 10.69 -11.22 5.77
N GLU A 119 10.53 -12.52 5.99
CA GLU A 119 10.07 -13.05 7.29
C GLU A 119 11.08 -12.73 8.40
N ASP A 120 12.36 -13.01 8.18
CA ASP A 120 13.43 -12.72 9.16
C ASP A 120 13.57 -11.22 9.42
N PHE A 121 13.48 -10.40 8.38
CA PHE A 121 13.50 -8.95 8.49
C PHE A 121 12.34 -8.45 9.38
N MET A 122 11.12 -8.94 9.13
CA MET A 122 9.94 -8.53 9.89
C MET A 122 10.02 -8.96 11.36
N ASN A 123 10.61 -10.12 11.64
CA ASN A 123 10.87 -10.59 13.00
C ASN A 123 11.99 -9.81 13.71
N CYS A 124 12.96 -9.29 12.96
CA CYS A 124 14.05 -8.48 13.51
C CYS A 124 13.62 -7.04 13.80
N ILE A 125 12.84 -6.44 12.90
CA ILE A 125 12.35 -5.07 13.05
C ILE A 125 11.29 -4.97 14.15
N PHE A 126 10.35 -5.92 14.20
CA PHE A 126 9.31 -5.97 15.22
C PHE A 126 9.64 -7.04 16.24
N ILE A 127 10.42 -6.62 17.23
CA ILE A 127 10.68 -7.45 18.41
C ILE A 127 9.42 -7.45 19.31
N PRO A 128 9.28 -8.39 20.26
CA PRO A 128 8.04 -8.58 21.03
C PRO A 128 7.48 -7.33 21.74
N THR A 129 8.32 -6.36 22.09
CA THR A 129 7.87 -5.08 22.66
C THR A 129 7.26 -4.14 21.64
N LEU A 130 7.73 -4.18 20.38
CA LEU A 130 7.25 -3.34 19.29
C LEU A 130 6.06 -3.98 18.56
N ASP A 131 5.92 -5.31 18.55
CA ASP A 131 4.75 -6.03 18.01
C ASP A 131 3.42 -5.46 18.51
N LYS A 132 3.37 -5.14 19.82
CA LYS A 132 2.20 -4.56 20.48
C LYS A 132 1.84 -3.18 19.92
N VAL A 133 2.83 -2.42 19.46
CA VAL A 133 2.63 -1.13 18.81
C VAL A 133 2.05 -1.34 17.42
N VAL A 134 2.49 -2.36 16.67
CA VAL A 134 2.00 -2.68 15.32
C VAL A 134 0.57 -3.18 15.30
N TYR A 135 0.14 -3.90 16.33
CA TYR A 135 -1.24 -4.40 16.41
C TYR A 135 -2.28 -3.29 16.18
N ALA A 136 -3.21 -3.47 15.24
CA ALA A 136 -4.21 -2.46 14.87
C ALA A 136 -3.63 -1.10 14.45
N SER A 137 -2.43 -1.07 13.88
CA SER A 137 -1.82 0.12 13.26
C SER A 137 -2.10 0.19 11.75
N THR A 138 -1.85 1.35 11.15
CA THR A 138 -1.65 1.47 9.69
C THR A 138 -0.16 1.39 9.39
N LEU A 139 0.25 0.36 8.64
CA LEU A 139 1.64 0.12 8.25
C LEU A 139 1.87 0.53 6.79
N PHE A 140 2.81 1.44 6.56
CA PHE A 140 3.30 1.81 5.24
C PHE A 140 4.67 1.18 4.98
N MET A 141 4.74 0.28 4.00
CA MET A 141 6.01 -0.24 3.49
C MET A 141 6.50 0.67 2.37
N LEU A 142 7.39 1.60 2.70
CA LEU A 142 8.07 2.48 1.75
C LEU A 142 9.28 1.75 1.17
N THR A 143 8.99 0.71 0.39
CA THR A 143 9.98 -0.18 -0.22
C THR A 143 9.82 -0.22 -1.73
N CYS A 144 10.91 -0.57 -2.42
CA CYS A 144 10.87 -0.89 -3.83
C CYS A 144 9.98 -2.12 -4.10
N GLY A 145 9.26 -2.08 -5.21
CA GLY A 145 8.20 -3.03 -5.59
C GLY A 145 8.62 -4.48 -5.79
N HIS A 146 9.92 -4.78 -5.72
CA HIS A 146 10.39 -6.17 -5.67
C HIS A 146 9.79 -6.95 -4.50
N LEU A 147 9.47 -6.29 -3.37
CA LEU A 147 8.80 -6.93 -2.23
C LEU A 147 7.49 -7.63 -2.64
N VAL A 148 6.78 -7.08 -3.61
CA VAL A 148 5.47 -7.56 -4.07
C VAL A 148 5.50 -8.16 -5.47
N ALA A 149 6.66 -8.14 -6.14
CA ALA A 149 6.84 -8.73 -7.46
C ALA A 149 7.21 -10.22 -7.39
N PHE A 150 7.77 -10.67 -6.27
CA PHE A 150 8.17 -12.05 -6.05
C PHE A 150 7.18 -12.75 -5.12
N GLU A 151 6.70 -13.93 -5.54
CA GLU A 151 5.67 -14.68 -4.84
C GLU A 151 6.11 -15.06 -3.42
N GLU A 152 7.34 -15.54 -3.23
CA GLU A 152 7.82 -15.95 -1.91
C GLU A 152 7.92 -14.75 -0.93
N SER A 153 8.47 -13.62 -1.39
CA SER A 153 8.55 -12.38 -0.59
C SER A 153 7.17 -11.85 -0.25
N TYR A 154 6.23 -11.93 -1.19
CA TYR A 154 4.85 -11.51 -1.01
C TYR A 154 4.10 -12.39 0.00
N MET A 155 4.30 -13.71 -0.08
CA MET A 155 3.72 -14.68 0.86
C MET A 155 4.30 -14.54 2.27
N ALA A 156 5.62 -14.36 2.38
CA ALA A 156 6.28 -14.04 3.65
C ALA A 156 5.74 -12.74 4.26
N MET A 157 5.50 -11.71 3.44
CA MET A 157 4.87 -10.48 3.90
C MET A 157 3.42 -10.70 4.37
N LYS A 158 2.61 -11.48 3.66
CA LYS A 158 1.24 -11.84 4.09
C LYS A 158 1.25 -12.58 5.43
N LYS A 159 2.20 -13.50 5.63
CA LYS A 159 2.41 -14.21 6.91
C LYS A 159 2.77 -13.24 8.03
N ALA A 160 3.69 -12.31 7.78
CA ALA A 160 4.06 -11.28 8.74
C ALA A 160 2.87 -10.37 9.11
N ILE A 161 2.04 -9.97 8.13
CA ILE A 161 0.81 -9.20 8.38
C ILE A 161 -0.16 -9.99 9.27
N MET A 162 -0.37 -11.28 8.99
CA MET A 162 -1.24 -12.13 9.80
C MET A 162 -0.72 -12.32 11.23
N HIS A 163 0.60 -12.33 11.42
CA HIS A 163 1.24 -12.43 12.73
C HIS A 163 1.12 -11.12 13.54
N LEU A 164 1.56 -10.00 12.95
CA LEU A 164 1.64 -8.69 13.60
C LEU A 164 0.28 -7.99 13.75
N ARG A 165 -0.66 -8.37 12.88
CA ARG A 165 -2.04 -7.87 12.84
C ARG A 165 -2.18 -6.33 12.79
N PRO A 166 -1.52 -5.62 11.87
CA PRO A 166 -1.90 -4.25 11.57
C PRO A 166 -3.34 -4.21 11.04
N GLU A 167 -4.03 -3.09 11.26
CA GLU A 167 -5.37 -2.87 10.70
C GLU A 167 -5.29 -2.75 9.18
N TYR A 168 -4.31 -1.98 8.71
CA TYR A 168 -4.02 -1.77 7.30
C TYR A 168 -2.53 -1.92 7.02
N THR A 169 -2.19 -2.53 5.89
CA THR A 169 -0.82 -2.49 5.34
C THR A 169 -0.86 -1.96 3.91
N ILE A 170 -0.13 -0.89 3.64
CA ILE A 170 -0.05 -0.23 2.33
C ILE A 170 1.36 -0.43 1.76
N MET A 171 1.43 -0.91 0.52
CA MET A 171 2.66 -1.20 -0.20
C MET A 171 2.58 -0.72 -1.66
N PHE A 172 3.73 -0.61 -2.32
CA PHE A 172 3.83 -0.08 -3.68
C PHE A 172 4.53 -1.07 -4.62
N THR A 173 4.10 -1.13 -5.88
CA THR A 173 4.62 -2.14 -6.83
C THR A 173 5.73 -1.64 -7.75
N ALA A 174 6.14 -0.37 -7.64
CA ALA A 174 7.14 0.19 -8.56
C ALA A 174 8.55 -0.33 -8.25
N PRO A 175 9.27 -0.95 -9.20
CA PRO A 175 10.62 -1.49 -8.96
C PRO A 175 11.58 -0.45 -8.36
N ASP A 176 11.55 0.77 -8.88
CA ASP A 176 12.30 1.93 -8.38
C ASP A 176 11.32 2.91 -7.73
N PHE A 177 10.71 2.49 -6.62
CA PHE A 177 9.69 3.31 -5.97
C PHE A 177 10.30 4.59 -5.38
N ILE A 178 9.80 5.72 -5.87
CA ILE A 178 10.16 7.05 -5.36
C ILE A 178 9.09 7.48 -4.37
N SER A 179 9.36 7.39 -3.07
CA SER A 179 8.38 7.71 -2.03
C SER A 179 7.72 9.10 -2.20
N ALA A 180 8.45 10.07 -2.76
CA ALA A 180 7.94 11.41 -3.02
C ALA A 180 6.66 11.45 -3.88
N VAL A 181 6.38 10.44 -4.72
CA VAL A 181 5.13 10.41 -5.51
C VAL A 181 3.88 10.19 -4.65
N ALA A 182 4.04 9.72 -3.41
CA ALA A 182 2.95 9.48 -2.47
C ALA A 182 2.66 10.69 -1.54
N LYS A 183 3.30 11.84 -1.74
CA LYS A 183 3.13 13.02 -0.87
C LYS A 183 1.68 13.48 -0.78
N VAL A 184 1.02 13.67 -1.92
CA VAL A 184 -0.39 14.11 -1.96
C VAL A 184 -1.31 13.08 -1.30
N PHE A 185 -1.00 11.78 -1.48
CA PHE A 185 -1.73 10.69 -0.84
C PHE A 185 -1.64 10.79 0.67
N VAL A 186 -0.42 10.90 1.22
CA VAL A 186 -0.17 10.94 2.66
C VAL A 186 -0.75 12.20 3.31
N VAL A 187 -0.60 13.37 2.67
CA VAL A 187 -1.19 14.62 3.17
C VAL A 187 -2.70 14.52 3.20
N THR A 188 -3.33 13.98 2.15
CA THR A 188 -4.80 13.90 2.14
C THR A 188 -5.33 12.80 3.05
N TYR A 189 -4.60 11.71 3.19
CA TYR A 189 -4.85 10.69 4.21
C TYR A 189 -4.89 11.32 5.61
N SER A 190 -3.95 12.21 5.93
CA SER A 190 -3.92 12.91 7.22
C SER A 190 -5.23 13.65 7.51
N ILE A 191 -5.73 14.39 6.53
CA ILE A 191 -6.92 15.21 6.69
C ILE A 191 -8.18 14.35 6.68
N GLN A 192 -8.33 13.48 5.68
CA GLN A 192 -9.59 12.75 5.50
C GLN A 192 -9.74 11.59 6.48
N VAL A 193 -8.67 10.87 6.80
CA VAL A 193 -8.75 9.71 7.70
C VAL A 193 -8.50 10.13 9.15
N LEU A 194 -7.39 10.81 9.41
CA LEU A 194 -6.98 11.07 10.81
C LEU A 194 -7.77 12.23 11.42
N ILE A 195 -7.98 13.32 10.69
CA ILE A 195 -8.73 14.48 11.19
C ILE A 195 -10.24 14.31 11.00
N GLN A 196 -10.71 13.93 9.80
CA GLN A 196 -12.15 13.84 9.51
C GLN A 196 -12.77 12.49 9.90
N GLY A 197 -11.96 11.49 10.24
CA GLY A 197 -12.42 10.18 10.70
C GLY A 197 -13.08 9.32 9.62
N HIS A 198 -12.78 9.56 8.33
CA HIS A 198 -13.31 8.72 7.27
C HIS A 198 -12.68 7.32 7.30
N ASP A 199 -13.50 6.31 7.04
CA ASP A 199 -13.02 4.93 6.85
C ASP A 199 -12.06 4.86 5.65
N LEU A 200 -10.83 4.40 5.88
CA LEU A 200 -9.77 4.40 4.87
C LEU A 200 -10.17 3.63 3.61
N LEU A 201 -10.81 2.47 3.74
CA LEU A 201 -11.18 1.66 2.57
C LEU A 201 -12.32 2.31 1.77
N ALA A 202 -13.26 2.96 2.45
CA ALA A 202 -14.37 3.65 1.80
C ALA A 202 -13.93 4.85 0.94
N ILE A 203 -12.85 5.53 1.33
CA ILE A 203 -12.31 6.70 0.61
C ILE A 203 -10.99 6.42 -0.13
N PHE A 204 -10.47 5.19 -0.09
CA PHE A 204 -9.14 4.87 -0.61
C PHE A 204 -8.96 5.31 -2.07
N GLN A 205 -9.99 5.08 -2.88
CA GLN A 205 -9.95 5.49 -4.27
C GLN A 205 -10.02 7.01 -4.47
N ASP A 206 -10.72 7.74 -3.60
CA ASP A 206 -10.73 9.20 -3.62
C ASP A 206 -9.32 9.74 -3.30
N LEU A 207 -8.61 9.13 -2.34
CA LEU A 207 -7.21 9.43 -2.03
C LEU A 207 -6.27 9.14 -3.22
N LEU A 208 -6.51 8.05 -3.96
CA LEU A 208 -5.76 7.74 -5.17
C LEU A 208 -6.08 8.69 -6.34
N ASN A 209 -7.33 9.13 -6.45
CA ASN A 209 -7.77 10.04 -7.51
C ASN A 209 -7.06 11.39 -7.41
N ILE A 210 -6.92 11.96 -6.23
CA ILE A 210 -6.20 13.23 -6.05
C ILE A 210 -4.67 13.08 -6.18
N SER A 211 -4.15 11.87 -5.97
CA SER A 211 -2.71 11.56 -6.00
C SER A 211 -2.21 11.30 -7.43
N MET A 212 -2.19 12.34 -8.26
CA MET A 212 -1.85 12.21 -9.69
C MET A 212 -0.47 11.60 -9.94
N ASP A 213 0.52 11.89 -9.09
CA ASP A 213 1.88 11.38 -9.23
C ASP A 213 1.97 9.86 -9.02
N LEU A 214 1.04 9.25 -8.27
CA LEU A 214 1.00 7.79 -8.13
C LEU A 214 0.52 7.09 -9.41
N ARG A 215 -0.46 7.65 -10.12
CA ARG A 215 -1.16 7.04 -11.27
C ARG A 215 -0.21 6.47 -12.33
N MET A 216 0.91 7.12 -12.59
CA MET A 216 1.86 6.70 -13.62
C MET A 216 3.06 5.93 -13.09
N HIS A 217 3.29 5.94 -11.77
CA HIS A 217 4.55 5.51 -11.18
C HIS A 217 4.43 4.16 -10.47
N ALA A 218 3.36 3.94 -9.70
CA ALA A 218 3.22 2.75 -8.88
C ALA A 218 1.75 2.29 -8.85
N ASP A 219 1.55 0.99 -8.75
CA ASP A 219 0.27 0.50 -8.22
C ASP A 219 0.37 0.50 -6.69
N VAL A 220 -0.78 0.60 -6.05
CA VAL A 220 -0.88 0.60 -4.58
C VAL A 220 -1.59 -0.66 -4.14
N ILE A 221 -0.96 -1.42 -3.26
CA ILE A 221 -1.55 -2.60 -2.62
C ILE A 221 -1.96 -2.20 -1.22
N VAL A 222 -3.18 -2.54 -0.83
CA VAL A 222 -3.67 -2.42 0.54
C VAL A 222 -4.17 -3.77 1.03
N PHE A 223 -3.66 -4.20 2.16
CA PHE A 223 -4.20 -5.31 2.93
C PHE A 223 -4.92 -4.80 4.17
N TYR A 224 -5.97 -5.50 4.56
CA TYR A 224 -6.60 -5.31 5.88
C TYR A 224 -6.99 -6.66 6.46
N ILE A 225 -7.15 -6.71 7.78
CA ILE A 225 -7.54 -7.95 8.49
C ILE A 225 -9.02 -7.88 8.83
N ARG A 226 -9.81 -8.70 8.15
CA ARG A 226 -11.23 -8.88 8.47
C ARG A 226 -11.37 -9.58 9.80
N GLY A 227 -12.27 -9.09 10.66
CA GLY A 227 -12.52 -9.68 11.97
C GLY A 227 -11.50 -9.29 13.04
N LEU A 228 -10.53 -8.40 12.72
CA LEU A 228 -9.82 -7.66 13.74
C LEU A 228 -10.86 -6.79 14.48
N LEU A 229 -10.80 -6.76 15.82
CA LEU A 229 -11.76 -6.02 16.65
C LEU A 229 -11.93 -4.61 16.08
N ALA A 230 -13.17 -4.26 15.71
CA ALA A 230 -13.47 -2.93 15.21
C ALA A 230 -12.91 -1.89 16.20
N PRO A 231 -12.24 -0.82 15.72
CA PRO A 231 -11.86 0.26 16.60
C PRO A 231 -13.09 0.70 17.38
N LYS A 232 -12.95 0.88 18.71
CA LYS A 232 -14.02 1.43 19.56
C LYS A 232 -14.61 2.62 18.80
N ALA A 233 -15.87 2.56 18.40
CA ALA A 233 -16.46 3.60 17.58
C ALA A 233 -16.21 4.95 18.26
N PRO A 234 -15.74 5.99 17.53
CA PRO A 234 -15.70 7.31 18.11
C PRO A 234 -17.17 7.70 18.40
N PHE A 235 -17.42 8.11 19.64
CA PHE A 235 -18.71 8.62 20.13
C PHE A 235 -19.89 7.64 20.12
N GLY A 236 -20.09 6.91 21.23
CA GLY A 236 -21.41 6.45 21.72
C GLY A 236 -22.28 5.59 20.81
N ALA A 237 -21.92 5.38 19.55
CA ALA A 237 -22.59 4.50 18.62
C ALA A 237 -22.30 3.09 19.08
N ARG A 238 -23.35 2.36 19.45
CA ARG A 238 -23.28 0.95 19.83
C ARG A 238 -22.43 0.24 18.79
N SER A 239 -21.22 -0.17 19.19
CA SER A 239 -20.41 -1.08 18.41
C SER A 239 -21.32 -2.26 18.08
N ARG A 240 -21.57 -2.47 16.80
CA ARG A 240 -22.29 -3.65 16.34
C ARG A 240 -21.42 -4.80 16.82
N THR A 241 -21.87 -5.50 17.86
CA THR A 241 -21.20 -6.69 18.39
C THR A 241 -21.06 -7.64 17.22
N LEU A 242 -19.90 -7.62 16.57
CA LEU A 242 -19.55 -8.55 15.51
C LEU A 242 -19.44 -9.88 16.22
N ASN A 243 -20.39 -10.77 15.93
CA ASN A 243 -20.39 -12.15 16.38
C ASN A 243 -18.99 -12.72 16.12
N VAL A 244 -18.30 -13.04 17.21
CA VAL A 244 -16.93 -13.55 17.27
C VAL A 244 -16.92 -15.00 16.80
N THR A 245 -17.14 -15.22 15.51
CA THR A 245 -17.14 -16.57 14.92
C THR A 245 -16.35 -16.67 13.62
N ILE A 246 -15.84 -15.55 13.08
CA ILE A 246 -15.02 -15.58 11.86
C ILE A 246 -13.55 -15.45 12.28
N PRO A 247 -12.69 -16.44 11.99
CA PRO A 247 -11.26 -16.32 12.24
C PRO A 247 -10.69 -15.14 11.43
N PRO A 248 -9.71 -14.40 11.98
CA PRO A 248 -9.14 -13.26 11.27
C PRO A 248 -8.58 -13.72 9.94
N SER A 249 -8.92 -13.01 8.87
CA SER A 249 -8.44 -13.31 7.52
C SER A 249 -7.96 -12.04 6.83
N ILE A 250 -6.87 -12.19 6.07
CA ILE A 250 -6.32 -11.11 5.26
C ILE A 250 -7.14 -10.93 3.99
N VAL A 251 -7.50 -9.69 3.69
CA VAL A 251 -8.14 -9.30 2.44
C VAL A 251 -7.26 -8.25 1.78
N GLY A 252 -6.95 -8.44 0.50
CA GLY A 252 -6.07 -7.55 -0.25
C GLY A 252 -6.74 -6.94 -1.46
N TYR A 253 -6.39 -5.69 -1.75
CA TYR A 253 -6.72 -5.01 -2.99
C TYR A 253 -5.47 -4.44 -3.63
N ARG A 254 -5.36 -4.57 -4.96
CA ARG A 254 -4.38 -3.85 -5.77
C ARG A 254 -5.09 -2.82 -6.63
N TYR A 255 -4.68 -1.57 -6.48
CA TYR A 255 -5.17 -0.45 -7.28
C TYR A 255 -4.13 -0.11 -8.34
N SER A 256 -4.48 -0.39 -9.60
CA SER A 256 -3.67 -0.04 -10.76
C SER A 256 -4.37 1.01 -11.58
N TRP A 257 -3.70 2.12 -11.87
CA TRP A 257 -4.29 3.15 -12.73
C TRP A 257 -4.23 2.71 -14.18
N TYR A 258 -5.37 2.72 -14.87
CA TYR A 258 -5.44 2.38 -16.28
C TYR A 258 -5.54 3.62 -17.15
N HIS A 259 -4.96 3.51 -18.34
CA HIS A 259 -5.14 4.48 -19.40
C HIS A 259 -4.97 3.83 -20.76
N THR A 260 -5.96 4.01 -21.62
CA THR A 260 -6.08 3.36 -22.93
C THR A 260 -4.95 3.64 -23.92
N HIS A 261 -4.02 4.56 -23.65
CA HIS A 261 -2.85 4.82 -24.50
C HIS A 261 -1.50 4.64 -23.79
N ARG A 262 -1.53 4.38 -22.47
CA ARG A 262 -0.32 4.45 -21.63
C ARG A 262 -0.18 3.25 -20.72
N ARG A 263 -1.29 2.86 -20.07
CA ARG A 263 -1.35 1.76 -19.11
C ARG A 263 -2.61 0.91 -19.33
N PRO A 264 -2.81 0.27 -20.50
CA PRO A 264 -3.94 -0.63 -20.68
C PRO A 264 -3.89 -1.75 -19.61
N TRP A 265 -5.02 -2.01 -18.98
CA TRP A 265 -5.12 -2.91 -17.81
C TRP A 265 -4.20 -2.57 -16.63
N GLY A 266 -3.71 -1.33 -16.54
CA GLY A 266 -2.72 -0.93 -15.52
C GLY A 266 -1.28 -1.29 -15.87
N LYS A 267 -1.03 -1.98 -16.98
CA LYS A 267 0.32 -2.37 -17.42
C LYS A 267 0.91 -1.29 -18.33
N ALA A 268 2.06 -0.74 -17.96
CA ALA A 268 2.70 0.34 -18.72
C ALA A 268 3.15 -0.12 -20.11
N LEU A 269 2.80 0.64 -21.14
CA LEU A 269 3.36 0.48 -22.48
C LEU A 269 4.79 1.06 -22.50
N PRO A 270 5.71 0.48 -23.31
CA PRO A 270 7.06 1.00 -23.44
C PRO A 270 7.05 2.48 -23.87
N ILE A 271 7.91 3.32 -23.30
CA ILE A 271 7.97 4.74 -23.70
C ILE A 271 8.38 4.89 -25.16
N ARG A 272 9.21 3.99 -25.69
CA ARG A 272 9.61 3.96 -27.09
C ARG A 272 9.12 2.68 -27.75
N CYS A 273 8.72 2.76 -29.02
CA CYS A 273 8.46 1.56 -29.79
C CYS A 273 9.77 0.77 -29.95
N PRO A 274 9.80 -0.52 -29.58
CA PRO A 274 11.02 -1.33 -29.70
C PRO A 274 11.44 -1.59 -31.15
N LYS A 275 10.53 -1.41 -32.12
CA LYS A 275 10.80 -1.67 -33.54
C LYS A 275 11.30 -0.42 -34.30
N CYS A 276 10.70 0.75 -34.10
CA CYS A 276 11.04 1.97 -34.84
C CYS A 276 11.61 3.11 -33.99
N GLY A 277 11.70 2.94 -32.67
CA GLY A 277 12.24 3.94 -31.75
C GLY A 277 11.33 5.14 -31.48
N ALA A 278 10.18 5.27 -32.17
CA ALA A 278 9.26 6.38 -31.97
C ALA A 278 8.82 6.50 -30.50
N ILE A 279 8.75 7.74 -29.98
CA ILE A 279 8.45 8.03 -28.58
C ILE A 279 6.93 8.17 -28.40
N ARG A 280 6.39 7.43 -27.43
CA ARG A 280 4.96 7.32 -27.09
C ARG A 280 4.04 7.15 -28.30
N PRO A 281 4.32 6.21 -29.23
CA PRO A 281 3.63 6.16 -30.50
C PRO A 281 2.36 5.30 -30.45
N TRP A 282 1.80 5.03 -29.27
CA TRP A 282 0.77 3.99 -29.12
C TRP A 282 -0.63 4.52 -29.41
N SER A 283 -1.35 3.80 -30.28
CA SER A 283 -2.77 4.00 -30.49
C SER A 283 -3.58 3.68 -29.23
N ARG A 284 -4.83 4.13 -29.20
CA ARG A 284 -5.81 3.65 -28.22
C ARG A 284 -5.87 2.13 -28.25
N SER A 285 -5.74 1.50 -27.09
CA SER A 285 -5.85 0.07 -26.92
C SER A 285 -7.27 -0.40 -27.24
N LYS A 286 -7.37 -1.45 -28.05
CA LYS A 286 -8.63 -2.06 -28.47
C LYS A 286 -8.70 -3.50 -27.95
N ARG A 287 -9.90 -4.02 -27.72
CA ARG A 287 -10.08 -5.45 -27.39
C ARG A 287 -9.57 -6.29 -28.57
N ALA A 288 -8.76 -7.30 -28.30
CA ALA A 288 -8.35 -8.27 -29.31
C ALA A 288 -9.60 -8.96 -29.88
N GLN A 289 -9.69 -9.08 -31.21
CA GLN A 289 -10.89 -9.64 -31.85
C GLN A 289 -10.96 -11.17 -31.75
N GLU A 290 -9.85 -11.91 -31.59
CA GLU A 290 -9.85 -13.38 -31.49
C GLU A 290 -8.65 -13.92 -30.69
N GLY A 291 -8.90 -14.98 -29.91
CA GLY A 291 -7.93 -15.73 -29.11
C GLY A 291 -8.59 -16.34 -27.86
N SER A 292 -8.83 -17.65 -27.88
CA SER A 292 -9.41 -18.41 -26.76
C SER A 292 -8.37 -18.65 -25.66
N HIS A 293 -8.35 -17.89 -24.55
CA HIS A 293 -7.65 -18.33 -23.32
C HIS A 293 -8.19 -17.68 -22.02
N ALA A 294 -8.06 -18.47 -20.96
CA ALA A 294 -8.31 -18.29 -19.52
C ALA A 294 -9.57 -17.51 -19.08
N LYS A 295 -10.56 -18.27 -18.56
CA LYS A 295 -11.73 -17.73 -17.84
C LYS A 295 -11.27 -17.07 -16.53
N ALA A 296 -11.29 -15.75 -16.45
CA ALA A 296 -11.28 -15.06 -15.16
C ALA A 296 -12.66 -15.24 -14.49
N ARG A 297 -12.69 -15.76 -13.27
CA ARG A 297 -13.92 -15.91 -12.47
C ARG A 297 -14.20 -14.60 -11.75
N ALA A 298 -15.16 -13.82 -12.26
CA ALA A 298 -15.79 -12.76 -11.47
C ALA A 298 -16.88 -13.39 -10.59
N MET A 299 -16.81 -13.22 -9.28
CA MET A 299 -17.93 -13.52 -8.37
C MET A 299 -18.75 -12.25 -8.19
N ALA A 300 -19.98 -12.26 -8.69
CA ALA A 300 -20.95 -11.19 -8.51
C ALA A 300 -21.40 -11.14 -7.04
N ALA A 301 -21.33 -9.96 -6.42
CA ALA A 301 -22.09 -9.68 -5.22
C ALA A 301 -23.52 -9.30 -5.62
N SER A 302 -24.47 -10.15 -5.24
CA SER A 302 -25.93 -9.96 -5.14
C SER A 302 -26.65 -9.18 -6.26
N GLU A 303 -27.49 -9.92 -6.99
CA GLU A 303 -28.68 -9.45 -7.72
C GLU A 303 -28.47 -8.34 -8.75
N CYS A 304 -27.74 -8.66 -9.82
CA CYS A 304 -28.00 -8.19 -11.19
C CYS A 304 -27.34 -9.20 -12.13
N GLU A 305 -28.12 -10.11 -12.71
CA GLU A 305 -27.66 -10.98 -13.80
C GLU A 305 -27.48 -10.15 -15.07
N GLU A 306 -26.26 -9.67 -15.33
CA GLU A 306 -25.83 -9.25 -16.68
C GLU A 306 -24.31 -9.46 -16.86
N GLU A 307 -23.98 -10.33 -17.83
CA GLU A 307 -22.69 -10.52 -18.52
C GLU A 307 -21.37 -10.59 -17.71
N VAL A 308 -20.98 -11.82 -17.36
CA VAL A 308 -19.58 -12.18 -17.05
C VAL A 308 -18.74 -12.10 -18.34
N THR A 309 -18.19 -10.93 -18.66
CA THR A 309 -17.32 -10.79 -19.83
C THR A 309 -15.95 -11.42 -19.55
N ASN A 310 -15.58 -12.46 -20.31
CA ASN A 310 -14.20 -12.95 -20.42
C ASN A 310 -13.27 -11.76 -20.68
N ALA A 311 -12.36 -11.47 -19.76
CA ALA A 311 -11.49 -10.32 -19.85
C ALA A 311 -10.48 -10.51 -20.99
N LYS A 312 -10.78 -9.94 -22.17
CA LYS A 312 -9.93 -10.09 -23.37
C LYS A 312 -8.69 -9.23 -23.28
N ALA A 313 -7.58 -9.74 -23.82
CA ALA A 313 -6.37 -8.97 -24.07
C ALA A 313 -6.70 -7.67 -24.81
N GLN A 314 -5.99 -6.61 -24.44
CA GLN A 314 -5.99 -5.33 -25.14
C GLN A 314 -4.76 -5.24 -26.05
N VAL A 315 -4.95 -4.77 -27.27
CA VAL A 315 -3.89 -4.58 -28.27
C VAL A 315 -3.69 -3.10 -28.49
N SER A 316 -2.44 -2.65 -28.38
CA SER A 316 -2.01 -1.28 -28.70
C SER A 316 -1.03 -1.33 -29.87
N THR A 317 -1.25 -0.49 -30.88
CA THR A 317 -0.46 -0.51 -32.11
C THR A 317 0.40 0.74 -32.21
N CYS A 318 1.67 0.59 -32.59
CA CYS A 318 2.54 1.71 -32.88
C CYS A 318 2.07 2.44 -34.15
N LEU A 319 1.81 3.74 -34.05
CA LEU A 319 1.35 4.58 -35.16
C LEU A 319 2.41 4.73 -36.27
N GLY A 320 3.70 4.59 -35.94
CA GLY A 320 4.79 4.73 -36.90
C GLY A 320 5.07 3.47 -37.73
N CYS A 321 5.13 2.29 -37.09
CA CYS A 321 5.55 1.05 -37.76
C CYS A 321 4.57 -0.12 -37.61
N ARG A 322 3.38 0.13 -37.06
CA ARG A 322 2.31 -0.85 -36.83
C ARG A 322 2.67 -2.04 -35.95
N SER A 323 3.76 -1.98 -35.19
CA SER A 323 4.09 -3.04 -34.20
C SER A 323 3.03 -3.08 -33.11
N GLU A 324 2.61 -4.27 -32.70
CA GLU A 324 1.61 -4.45 -31.65
C GLU A 324 2.24 -4.77 -30.30
N VAL A 325 1.61 -4.27 -29.23
CA VAL A 325 1.86 -4.69 -27.85
C VAL A 325 0.54 -5.16 -27.27
N ARG A 326 0.54 -6.40 -26.77
CA ARG A 326 -0.61 -7.00 -26.11
C ARG A 326 -0.48 -6.86 -24.60
N THR A 327 -1.57 -6.49 -23.95
CA THR A 327 -1.65 -6.35 -22.50
C THR A 327 -2.90 -7.05 -22.00
N GLU A 328 -2.72 -7.90 -21.01
CA GLU A 328 -3.79 -8.66 -20.36
C GLU A 328 -4.03 -8.15 -18.94
N PRO A 329 -5.25 -8.27 -18.40
CA PRO A 329 -5.51 -8.01 -16.99
C PRO A 329 -4.67 -8.94 -16.11
N LEU A 330 -4.63 -8.64 -14.81
CA LEU A 330 -4.18 -9.63 -13.83
C LEU A 330 -5.21 -10.76 -13.73
N CYS A 331 -4.78 -11.94 -13.27
CA CYS A 331 -5.66 -13.12 -13.11
C CYS A 331 -6.69 -12.97 -11.97
N ASP A 332 -6.71 -11.83 -11.30
CA ASP A 332 -7.58 -11.49 -10.18
C ASP A 332 -8.97 -11.01 -10.64
N ALA A 333 -9.96 -11.16 -9.77
CA ALA A 333 -11.25 -10.48 -9.95
C ALA A 333 -11.03 -8.97 -9.88
N TYR A 334 -11.70 -8.18 -10.73
CA TYR A 334 -11.46 -6.75 -10.79
C TYR A 334 -12.72 -5.91 -11.02
N GLU A 335 -12.65 -4.67 -10.55
CA GLU A 335 -13.63 -3.61 -10.79
C GLU A 335 -12.92 -2.43 -11.46
N ILE A 336 -13.53 -1.86 -12.50
CA ILE A 336 -13.01 -0.67 -13.17
C ILE A 336 -13.90 0.51 -12.78
N GLN A 337 -13.28 1.58 -12.29
CA GLN A 337 -13.98 2.83 -12.03
C GLN A 337 -13.20 4.00 -12.64
N GLY A 338 -13.87 4.69 -13.56
CA GLY A 338 -13.27 5.74 -14.37
C GLY A 338 -14.13 6.05 -15.58
N ASP A 339 -13.55 6.78 -16.52
CA ASP A 339 -14.17 7.07 -17.81
C ASP A 339 -13.71 6.08 -18.89
N LYS A 340 -14.16 6.29 -20.12
CA LYS A 340 -13.80 5.43 -21.27
C LYS A 340 -12.31 5.45 -21.66
N PHE A 341 -11.49 6.29 -21.04
CA PHE A 341 -10.09 6.52 -21.36
C PHE A 341 -9.14 6.20 -20.21
N SER A 342 -9.55 6.46 -18.96
CA SER A 342 -8.71 6.34 -17.77
C SER A 342 -9.50 6.20 -16.47
N GLY A 343 -8.82 5.68 -15.45
CA GLY A 343 -9.38 5.50 -14.11
C GLY A 343 -8.55 4.52 -13.29
N TRP A 344 -9.15 3.94 -12.27
CA TRP A 344 -8.52 2.91 -11.45
C TRP A 344 -9.16 1.56 -11.70
N ILE A 345 -8.33 0.53 -11.73
CA ILE A 345 -8.74 -0.85 -11.65
C ILE A 345 -8.42 -1.32 -10.24
N LYS A 346 -9.44 -1.82 -9.55
CA LYS A 346 -9.32 -2.45 -8.24
C LYS A 346 -9.33 -3.96 -8.45
N TYR A 347 -8.18 -4.60 -8.33
CA TYR A 347 -8.05 -6.06 -8.32
C TYR A 347 -8.23 -6.59 -6.90
N THR A 348 -9.04 -7.62 -6.73
CA THR A 348 -9.22 -8.34 -5.47
C THR A 348 -8.20 -9.46 -5.40
N ILE A 349 -7.28 -9.37 -4.44
CA ILE A 349 -6.24 -10.38 -4.24
C ILE A 349 -6.90 -11.57 -3.53
N CYS A 350 -7.02 -12.70 -4.23
CA CYS A 350 -7.69 -13.89 -3.71
C CYS A 350 -6.91 -14.52 -2.54
N ALA A 351 -7.65 -15.00 -1.54
CA ALA A 351 -7.09 -15.66 -0.36
C ALA A 351 -6.56 -17.08 -0.61
N ALA A 352 -6.79 -17.66 -1.80
CA ALA A 352 -6.41 -19.04 -2.15
C ALA A 352 -4.89 -19.29 -2.23
N GLU A 353 -4.08 -18.23 -2.09
CA GLU A 353 -2.64 -18.29 -1.89
C GLU A 353 -2.33 -18.16 -0.38
N LEU A 354 -2.79 -19.08 0.45
CA LEU A 354 -2.44 -19.16 1.88
C LEU A 354 -1.90 -20.54 2.23
#